data_AF-A0A811LJS0-F1
#
_entry.id   AF-A0A811LJS0-F1
#
_cell.length_a   1.000
_cell.length_b   1.000
_cell.length_c   1.000
_cell.angle_alpha   90.00
_cell.angle_beta   90.00
_cell.angle_gamma   90.00
#
_symmetry.space_group_name_H-M   'P 1'
#
loop_
_entity.id
_entity.type
_entity.pdbx_description
1 polymer ?
#
loop_
_entity_poly.entity_id
_entity_poly.type
_entity_poly.pdbx_seq_one_letter_code
_entity_poly.pdbx_strand_id
1 'polypeptide(L)'
;MSDSSSDVDRTNLPSPTPFIIPERGQYHVQELVMYGSVKKEWAAYLFQYLDNHCVTKVTYTEHETTYTNKYPIYGCTRERIPNIDLKLRERSDSKTKGHYHLKYYGHIEPEESVVYRKCINTFISSRNIDEFLTCLGLQKEYEYPVHGKVYTYNNIKIRTSELLLTPEDGGLWVVSDKSLLVEISINLPENVDYRPSAKLLVDFGKTLDP
;
A
#
# COMPACT_ATOMS: atom_id res chain seq x y z
N MET A 1 -23.19 -43.95 7.15
CA MET A 1 -22.25 -44.05 6.02
C MET A 1 -22.75 -43.14 4.93
N SER A 2 -22.09 -41.97 4.79
CA SER A 2 -21.82 -41.29 3.52
C SER A 2 -21.30 -39.89 3.85
N ASP A 3 -19.98 -39.81 4.04
CA ASP A 3 -19.20 -38.58 3.95
C ASP A 3 -19.40 -37.97 2.56
N SER A 4 -19.69 -36.68 2.51
CA SER A 4 -19.54 -35.86 1.30
C SER A 4 -18.52 -34.76 1.58
N SER A 5 -17.25 -35.16 1.48
CA SER A 5 -16.10 -34.27 1.33
C SER A 5 -16.27 -33.46 0.04
N SER A 6 -16.43 -32.15 0.16
CA SER A 6 -16.29 -31.23 -0.97
C SER A 6 -14.84 -30.80 -1.04
N ASP A 7 -14.07 -31.46 -1.90
CA ASP A 7 -12.74 -31.03 -2.30
C ASP A 7 -12.86 -29.68 -3.03
N VAL A 8 -12.56 -28.61 -2.30
CA VAL A 8 -12.32 -27.29 -2.88
C VAL A 8 -11.02 -27.40 -3.68
N ASP A 9 -11.14 -27.26 -4.99
CA ASP A 9 -10.05 -27.34 -5.96
C ASP A 9 -9.01 -26.22 -5.71
N ARG A 10 -7.97 -26.56 -4.92
CA ARG A 10 -6.87 -25.68 -4.51
C ARG A 10 -5.87 -25.34 -5.63
N THR A 11 -6.18 -25.66 -6.89
CA THR A 11 -5.21 -25.56 -8.00
C THR A 11 -5.43 -24.40 -8.98
N ASN A 12 -6.52 -23.63 -8.84
CA ASN A 12 -6.82 -22.51 -9.75
C ASN A 12 -6.21 -21.18 -9.29
N LEU A 13 -4.89 -21.15 -9.13
CA LEU A 13 -4.19 -19.87 -9.05
C LEU A 13 -4.22 -19.22 -10.44
N PRO A 14 -4.58 -17.93 -10.55
CA PRO A 14 -4.70 -17.26 -11.84
C PRO A 14 -3.35 -17.26 -12.59
N SER A 15 -3.41 -17.59 -13.88
CA SER A 15 -2.23 -17.72 -14.74
C SER A 15 -1.38 -16.45 -14.77
N PRO A 16 -0.04 -16.55 -14.81
CA PRO A 16 0.86 -15.42 -14.69
C PRO A 16 0.64 -14.42 -15.83
N THR A 17 0.26 -13.20 -15.48
CA THR A 17 0.37 -12.06 -16.39
C THR A 17 1.81 -11.55 -16.34
N PRO A 18 2.49 -11.27 -17.47
CA PRO A 18 3.87 -10.82 -17.45
C PRO A 18 4.04 -9.57 -16.59
N PHE A 19 5.06 -9.57 -15.73
CA PHE A 19 5.43 -8.44 -14.89
C PHE A 19 5.91 -7.29 -15.78
N ILE A 20 5.07 -6.26 -15.96
CA ILE A 20 5.46 -5.05 -16.67
C ILE A 20 6.16 -4.13 -15.67
N ILE A 21 7.49 -4.10 -15.73
CA ILE A 21 8.30 -3.10 -15.01
C ILE A 21 8.00 -1.75 -15.67
N PRO A 22 7.54 -0.72 -14.93
CA PRO A 22 7.43 0.62 -15.50
C PRO A 22 8.79 1.05 -16.01
N GLU A 23 8.85 1.58 -17.23
CA GLU A 23 10.10 2.11 -17.78
C GLU A 23 10.68 3.20 -16.85
N ARG A 24 12.02 3.31 -16.77
CA ARG A 24 12.67 4.36 -15.99
C ARG A 24 12.11 5.73 -16.43
N GLY A 25 11.46 6.43 -15.50
CA GLY A 25 10.85 7.75 -15.75
C GLY A 25 9.31 7.74 -15.82
N GLN A 26 8.65 6.58 -15.80
CA GLN A 26 7.20 6.51 -15.60
C GLN A 26 6.86 6.65 -14.11
N TYR A 27 6.73 7.89 -13.66
CA TYR A 27 6.23 8.20 -12.31
C TYR A 27 4.71 8.03 -12.22
N HIS A 28 4.02 8.13 -13.35
CA HIS A 28 2.57 8.01 -13.45
C HIS A 28 2.18 6.54 -13.58
N VAL A 29 1.46 6.04 -12.58
CA VAL A 29 0.99 4.66 -12.54
C VAL A 29 -0.47 4.61 -12.11
N GLN A 30 -1.18 3.57 -12.52
CA GLN A 30 -2.44 3.19 -11.94
C GLN A 30 -2.18 2.23 -10.78
N GLU A 31 -2.80 2.48 -9.64
CA GLU A 31 -2.78 1.55 -8.53
C GLU A 31 -4.16 0.94 -8.31
N LEU A 32 -4.19 -0.38 -8.25
CA LEU A 32 -5.33 -1.16 -7.80
C LEU A 32 -5.05 -1.69 -6.42
N VAL A 33 -5.97 -1.49 -5.48
CA VAL A 33 -5.78 -1.91 -4.09
C VAL A 33 -7.04 -2.56 -3.52
N MET A 34 -6.84 -3.65 -2.79
CA MET A 34 -7.82 -4.22 -1.87
C MET A 34 -7.30 -4.13 -0.44
N TYR A 35 -8.19 -3.78 0.47
CA TYR A 35 -7.92 -3.70 1.89
C TYR A 35 -8.68 -4.80 2.62
N GLY A 36 -8.04 -5.37 3.64
CA GLY A 36 -8.63 -6.38 4.51
C GLY A 36 -7.97 -6.37 5.88
N SER A 37 -8.43 -7.24 6.75
CA SER A 37 -7.82 -7.44 8.06
C SER A 37 -7.88 -8.91 8.46
N VAL A 38 -6.87 -9.37 9.18
CA VAL A 38 -6.80 -10.74 9.70
C VAL A 38 -6.57 -10.67 11.20
N LYS A 39 -7.38 -11.38 12.00
CA LYS A 39 -7.14 -11.44 13.44
C LYS A 39 -5.79 -12.10 13.70
N LYS A 40 -5.06 -11.65 14.72
CA LYS A 40 -3.70 -12.15 15.01
C LYS A 40 -3.66 -13.66 15.28
N GLU A 41 -4.72 -14.22 15.84
CA GLU A 41 -4.87 -15.68 16.04
C GLU A 41 -4.80 -16.48 14.72
N TRP A 42 -5.21 -15.88 13.60
CA TRP A 42 -5.16 -16.48 12.26
C TRP A 42 -3.95 -16.03 11.43
N ALA A 43 -3.15 -15.09 11.93
CA ALA A 43 -2.02 -14.53 11.20
C ALA A 43 -0.97 -15.59 10.84
N ALA A 44 -0.76 -16.59 11.71
CA ALA A 44 0.18 -17.67 11.46
C ALA A 44 -0.19 -18.47 10.19
N TYR A 45 -1.49 -18.75 9.99
CA TYR A 45 -1.98 -19.46 8.81
C TYR A 45 -1.80 -18.63 7.54
N LEU A 46 -2.12 -17.32 7.61
CA LEU A 46 -1.88 -16.41 6.49
C LEU A 46 -0.39 -16.39 6.12
N PHE A 47 0.51 -16.23 7.10
CA PHE A 47 1.94 -16.19 6.84
C PHE A 47 2.45 -17.51 6.28
N GLN A 48 1.99 -18.65 6.77
CA GLN A 48 2.37 -19.95 6.22
C GLN A 48 1.91 -20.09 4.75
N TYR A 49 0.68 -19.70 4.45
CA TYR A 49 0.17 -19.71 3.08
C TYR A 49 1.02 -18.81 2.16
N LEU A 50 1.28 -17.56 2.58
CA LEU A 50 2.08 -16.62 1.80
C LEU A 50 3.54 -17.08 1.65
N ASP A 51 4.14 -17.63 2.69
CA ASP A 51 5.51 -18.17 2.67
C ASP A 51 5.66 -19.33 1.67
N ASN A 52 4.60 -20.13 1.44
CA ASN A 52 4.62 -21.24 0.50
C ASN A 52 4.39 -20.83 -0.97
N HIS A 53 3.73 -19.70 -1.21
CA HIS A 53 3.30 -19.31 -2.56
C HIS A 53 4.01 -18.07 -3.10
N CYS A 54 4.53 -17.19 -2.24
CA CYS A 54 5.16 -15.92 -2.66
C CYS A 54 6.66 -16.07 -2.85
N VAL A 55 7.22 -15.30 -3.79
CA VAL A 55 8.64 -15.34 -4.15
C VAL A 55 9.50 -14.51 -3.21
N THR A 56 9.00 -13.33 -2.83
CA THR A 56 9.75 -12.36 -2.02
C THR A 56 9.11 -12.23 -0.65
N LYS A 57 9.94 -12.14 0.39
CA LYS A 57 9.53 -11.87 1.78
C LYS A 57 10.48 -10.85 2.40
N VAL A 58 9.95 -9.67 2.71
CA VAL A 58 10.73 -8.58 3.33
C VAL A 58 9.98 -8.03 4.52
N THR A 59 10.61 -8.07 5.69
CA THR A 59 10.14 -7.32 6.86
C THR A 59 10.54 -5.85 6.72
N TYR A 60 9.65 -4.95 7.12
CA TYR A 60 9.92 -3.51 7.09
C TYR A 60 9.43 -2.84 8.37
N THR A 61 10.11 -1.75 8.70
CA THR A 61 9.62 -0.72 9.62
C THR A 61 9.73 0.60 8.88
N GLU A 62 8.61 1.30 8.78
CA GLU A 62 8.46 2.50 7.98
C GLU A 62 7.74 3.56 8.81
N HIS A 63 8.07 4.82 8.57
CA HIS A 63 7.34 5.96 9.07
C HIS A 63 6.52 6.55 7.91
N GLU A 64 5.20 6.54 8.04
CA GLU A 64 4.29 7.13 7.06
C GLU A 64 3.80 8.49 7.57
N THR A 65 3.90 9.50 6.70
CA THR A 65 3.47 10.86 7.00
C THR A 65 2.59 11.37 5.85
N THR A 66 1.46 11.97 6.18
CA THR A 66 0.56 12.56 5.18
C THR A 66 0.64 14.08 5.24
N TYR A 67 0.79 14.71 4.08
CA TYR A 67 0.78 16.15 3.90
C TYR A 67 -0.39 16.55 3.02
N THR A 68 -1.10 17.59 3.44
CA THR A 68 -2.24 18.14 2.71
C THR A 68 -2.09 19.64 2.52
N ASN A 69 -2.68 20.20 1.47
CA ASN A 69 -2.72 21.65 1.30
C ASN A 69 -3.93 22.24 2.05
N LYS A 70 -3.68 23.05 3.08
CA LYS A 70 -4.76 23.76 3.81
C LYS A 70 -5.05 25.15 3.29
N TYR A 71 -4.14 25.72 2.52
CA TYR A 71 -4.24 27.09 2.03
C TYR A 71 -4.36 27.13 0.51
N PRO A 72 -5.07 28.12 -0.05
CA PRO A 72 -5.03 28.38 -1.47
C PRO A 72 -3.59 28.63 -1.89
N ILE A 73 -3.12 27.85 -2.86
CA ILE A 73 -1.85 28.11 -3.54
C ILE A 73 -1.96 29.51 -4.16
N TYR A 74 -0.90 30.33 -4.00
CA TYR A 74 -0.87 31.70 -4.52
C TYR A 74 -1.32 31.72 -6.00
N GLY A 75 -2.36 32.48 -6.32
CA GLY A 75 -2.95 32.58 -7.67
C GLY A 75 -4.18 31.70 -7.93
N CYS A 76 -4.58 30.84 -6.99
CA CYS A 76 -5.83 30.08 -7.06
C CYS A 76 -6.94 30.81 -6.27
N THR A 77 -8.15 30.92 -6.85
CA THR A 77 -9.35 31.32 -6.10
C THR A 77 -9.72 30.20 -5.12
N ARG A 78 -10.37 30.52 -3.98
CA ARG A 78 -10.81 29.54 -2.97
C ARG A 78 -11.61 28.37 -3.55
N GLU A 79 -12.21 28.55 -4.71
CA GLU A 79 -13.07 27.59 -5.43
C GLU A 79 -12.28 26.60 -6.32
N ARG A 80 -10.96 26.77 -6.47
CA ARG A 80 -10.09 25.91 -7.30
C ARG A 80 -8.83 25.47 -6.56
N ILE A 81 -8.93 25.20 -5.27
CA ILE A 81 -7.84 24.57 -4.53
C ILE A 81 -7.90 23.07 -4.85
N PRO A 82 -6.95 22.50 -5.62
CA PRO A 82 -6.91 21.06 -5.77
C PRO A 82 -6.61 20.44 -4.41
N ASN A 83 -7.41 19.48 -3.95
CA ASN A 83 -7.05 18.72 -2.75
C ASN A 83 -5.83 17.86 -3.11
N ILE A 84 -4.69 18.20 -2.53
CA ILE A 84 -3.42 17.49 -2.72
C ILE A 84 -3.15 16.69 -1.45
N ASP A 85 -3.24 15.38 -1.56
CA ASP A 85 -2.85 14.46 -0.50
C ASP A 85 -1.55 13.75 -0.92
N LEU A 86 -0.45 14.11 -0.25
CA LEU A 86 0.85 13.45 -0.42
C LEU A 86 1.10 12.49 0.73
N LYS A 87 1.41 11.25 0.40
CA LYS A 87 1.99 10.31 1.36
C LYS A 87 3.48 10.23 1.18
N LEU A 88 4.20 10.55 2.25
CA LEU A 88 5.62 10.39 2.39
C LEU A 88 5.89 9.15 3.23
N ARG A 89 6.83 8.33 2.80
CA ARG A 89 7.25 7.14 3.53
C ARG A 89 8.76 7.09 3.62
N GLU A 90 9.27 6.92 4.83
CA GLU A 90 10.69 6.68 5.10
C GLU A 90 10.86 5.31 5.73
N ARG A 91 11.84 4.53 5.27
CA ARG A 91 12.22 3.29 5.97
C ARG A 91 13.12 3.64 7.16
N SER A 92 12.86 3.04 8.31
CA SER A 92 13.63 3.27 9.55
C SER A 92 15.04 2.68 9.53
N ASP A 93 15.51 2.13 8.41
CA ASP A 93 16.89 1.65 8.24
C ASP A 93 17.85 2.84 8.11
N SER A 94 18.98 2.79 8.84
CA SER A 94 20.03 3.81 8.78
C SER A 94 20.59 4.01 7.38
N LYS A 95 20.58 2.97 6.53
CA LYS A 95 21.03 3.04 5.13
C LYS A 95 20.10 3.86 4.23
N THR A 96 18.82 3.95 4.59
CA THR A 96 17.79 4.66 3.81
C THR A 96 17.40 5.99 4.43
N LYS A 97 18.10 6.42 5.49
CA LYS A 97 17.81 7.68 6.17
C LYS A 97 17.94 8.85 5.19
N GLY A 98 16.90 9.68 5.12
CA GLY A 98 16.83 10.80 4.18
C GLY A 98 16.45 10.40 2.75
N HIS A 99 16.11 9.13 2.50
CA HIS A 99 15.48 8.67 1.27
C HIS A 99 14.01 8.37 1.52
N TYR A 100 13.16 9.00 0.72
CA TYR A 100 11.72 8.94 0.89
C TYR A 100 11.05 8.40 -0.36
N HIS A 101 10.04 7.59 -0.14
CA HIS A 101 9.04 7.26 -1.13
C HIS A 101 7.92 8.29 -1.03
N LEU A 102 7.76 9.12 -2.06
CA LEU A 102 6.74 10.15 -2.13
C LEU A 102 5.67 9.73 -3.13
N LYS A 103 4.41 9.80 -2.70
CA LYS A 103 3.28 9.38 -3.52
C LYS A 103 2.14 10.39 -3.45
N TYR A 104 1.67 10.81 -4.62
CA TYR A 104 0.44 11.58 -4.79
C TYR A 104 -0.67 10.63 -5.24
N TYR A 105 -1.85 10.75 -4.63
CA TYR A 105 -3.05 10.04 -5.04
C TYR A 105 -3.99 10.98 -5.80
N GLY A 106 -4.30 10.61 -7.03
CA GLY A 106 -5.37 11.24 -7.79
C GLY A 106 -6.75 10.80 -7.30
N HIS A 107 -7.77 11.21 -8.04
CA HIS A 107 -9.15 10.86 -7.75
C HIS A 107 -9.33 9.33 -7.67
N ILE A 108 -10.07 8.88 -6.66
CA ILE A 108 -10.43 7.48 -6.47
C ILE A 108 -11.67 7.19 -7.30
N GLU A 109 -11.60 6.24 -8.22
CA GLU A 109 -12.79 5.74 -8.89
C GLU A 109 -13.28 4.53 -8.09
N PRO A 110 -14.47 4.60 -7.47
CA PRO A 110 -15.00 3.48 -6.71
C PRO A 110 -15.50 2.40 -7.68
N GLU A 111 -14.75 1.31 -7.82
CA GLU A 111 -15.32 0.02 -8.23
C GLU A 111 -15.62 -0.80 -6.97
N GLU A 112 -16.72 -1.56 -6.98
CA GLU A 112 -17.34 -2.14 -5.78
C GLU A 112 -16.40 -3.02 -4.92
N SER A 113 -15.36 -3.62 -5.50
CA SER A 113 -14.46 -4.55 -4.80
C SER A 113 -12.98 -4.15 -4.81
N VAL A 114 -12.57 -3.19 -5.66
CA VAL A 114 -11.16 -2.79 -5.83
C VAL A 114 -11.08 -1.28 -5.91
N VAL A 115 -10.22 -0.69 -5.08
CA VAL A 115 -9.91 0.73 -5.16
C VAL A 115 -9.00 0.96 -6.36
N TYR A 116 -9.51 1.67 -7.38
CA TYR A 116 -8.70 2.16 -8.49
C TYR A 116 -8.35 3.64 -8.27
N ARG A 117 -7.08 3.97 -8.48
CA ARG A 117 -6.63 5.36 -8.50
C ARG A 117 -5.40 5.56 -9.37
N LYS A 118 -5.36 6.69 -10.08
CA LYS A 118 -4.12 7.18 -10.67
C LYS A 118 -3.22 7.73 -9.58
N CYS A 119 -1.92 7.50 -9.67
CA CYS A 119 -0.97 8.03 -8.70
C CYS A 119 0.35 8.41 -9.37
N ILE A 120 1.03 9.38 -8.76
CA ILE A 120 2.41 9.70 -9.07
C ILE A 120 3.26 9.10 -7.97
N ASN A 121 4.19 8.24 -8.35
CA ASN A 121 5.01 7.45 -7.45
C ASN A 121 6.49 7.75 -7.73
N THR A 122 7.21 8.32 -6.76
CA THR A 122 8.61 8.73 -6.93
C THR A 122 9.46 8.49 -5.69
N PHE A 123 10.77 8.38 -5.91
CA PHE A 123 11.77 8.29 -4.84
C PHE A 123 12.58 9.58 -4.82
N ILE A 124 12.66 10.20 -3.65
CA ILE A 124 13.37 11.46 -3.45
C ILE A 124 14.37 11.32 -2.31
N SER A 125 15.41 12.14 -2.33
CA SER A 125 16.37 12.25 -1.22
C SER A 125 16.38 13.68 -0.71
N SER A 126 16.29 13.87 0.60
CA SER A 126 16.39 15.19 1.21
C SER A 126 16.95 15.10 2.62
N ARG A 127 17.69 16.12 3.02
CA ARG A 127 18.14 16.30 4.41
C ARG A 127 17.11 17.05 5.26
N ASN A 128 16.17 17.75 4.62
CA ASN A 128 15.09 18.48 5.29
C ASN A 128 13.81 18.44 4.45
N ILE A 129 13.17 17.26 4.41
CA ILE A 129 11.97 17.06 3.60
C ILE A 129 10.76 17.84 4.14
N ASP A 130 10.68 17.98 5.46
CA ASP A 130 9.57 18.67 6.14
C ASP A 130 9.53 20.15 5.78
N GLU A 131 10.68 20.83 5.83
CA GLU A 131 10.78 22.23 5.41
C GLU A 131 10.46 22.38 3.91
N PHE A 132 10.99 21.48 3.07
CA PHE A 132 10.71 21.50 1.64
C PHE A 132 9.21 21.40 1.33
N LEU A 133 8.51 20.43 1.91
CA LEU A 133 7.06 20.26 1.71
C LEU A 133 6.26 21.42 2.30
N THR A 134 6.70 21.97 3.44
CA THR A 134 6.08 23.16 4.04
C THR A 134 6.23 24.39 3.15
N CYS A 135 7.40 24.60 2.53
CA CYS A 135 7.62 25.68 1.56
C CYS A 135 6.77 25.54 0.29
N LEU A 136 6.34 24.32 -0.07
CA LEU A 136 5.37 24.08 -1.14
C LEU A 136 3.92 24.39 -0.73
N GLY A 137 3.69 24.84 0.50
CA GLY A 137 2.36 25.16 1.03
C GLY A 137 1.60 23.95 1.56
N LEU A 138 2.28 22.83 1.77
CA LEU A 138 1.69 21.64 2.37
C LEU A 138 1.88 21.64 3.88
N GLN A 139 0.90 21.10 4.60
CA GLN A 139 0.96 20.93 6.03
C GLN A 139 0.89 19.45 6.38
N LYS A 140 1.75 19.03 7.30
CA LYS A 140 1.67 17.70 7.90
C LYS A 140 0.33 17.54 8.64
N GLU A 141 -0.43 16.50 8.30
CA GLU A 141 -1.74 16.24 8.90
C GLU A 141 -1.64 15.18 9.99
N TYR A 142 -1.03 14.03 9.67
CA TYR A 142 -0.78 12.95 10.61
C TYR A 142 0.46 12.17 10.18
N GLU A 143 1.09 11.51 11.16
CA GLU A 143 2.18 10.59 10.96
C GLU A 143 2.05 9.39 11.88
N TYR A 144 2.49 8.23 11.42
CA TYR A 144 2.49 7.02 12.22
C TYR A 144 3.60 6.05 11.77
N PRO A 145 4.25 5.38 12.74
CA PRO A 145 5.09 4.24 12.43
C PRO A 145 4.26 3.00 12.05
N VAL A 146 4.79 2.21 11.13
CA VAL A 146 4.22 0.94 10.67
C VAL A 146 5.31 -0.12 10.69
N HIS A 147 4.98 -1.29 11.22
CA HIS A 147 5.81 -2.48 11.10
C HIS A 147 5.05 -3.56 10.34
N GLY A 148 5.77 -4.37 9.54
CA GLY A 148 5.07 -5.36 8.74
C GLY A 148 5.96 -6.23 7.86
N LYS A 149 5.29 -6.99 6.99
CA LYS A 149 5.91 -7.84 5.98
C LYS A 149 5.33 -7.52 4.61
N VAL A 150 6.19 -7.54 3.60
CA VAL A 150 5.81 -7.47 2.19
C VAL A 150 6.11 -8.81 1.54
N TYR A 151 5.11 -9.28 0.80
CA TYR A 151 5.14 -10.46 -0.03
C TYR A 151 4.88 -10.09 -1.49
N THR A 152 5.42 -10.88 -2.41
CA THR A 152 5.15 -10.71 -3.84
C THR A 152 4.77 -12.03 -4.48
N TYR A 153 3.59 -12.05 -5.09
CA TYR A 153 3.05 -13.15 -5.88
C TYR A 153 2.82 -12.65 -7.31
N ASN A 154 3.68 -13.02 -8.25
CA ASN A 154 3.69 -12.45 -9.60
C ASN A 154 3.76 -10.91 -9.58
N ASN A 155 2.75 -10.23 -10.12
CA ASN A 155 2.60 -8.77 -10.11
C ASN A 155 1.81 -8.23 -8.89
N ILE A 156 1.38 -9.12 -7.99
CA ILE A 156 0.61 -8.78 -6.80
C ILE A 156 1.56 -8.56 -5.63
N LYS A 157 1.48 -7.38 -5.01
CA LYS A 157 2.18 -7.03 -3.78
C LYS A 157 1.21 -7.13 -2.61
N ILE A 158 1.55 -7.96 -1.62
CA ILE A 158 0.76 -8.16 -0.41
C ILE A 158 1.54 -7.56 0.76
N ARG A 159 0.94 -6.63 1.51
CA ARG A 159 1.55 -5.95 2.65
C ARG A 159 0.71 -6.22 3.88
N THR A 160 1.30 -6.85 4.88
CA THR A 160 0.69 -7.04 6.20
C THR A 160 1.29 -6.03 7.16
N SER A 161 0.46 -5.24 7.85
CA SER A 161 0.90 -4.11 8.66
C SER A 161 0.31 -4.14 10.06
N GLU A 162 1.12 -3.72 11.03
CA GLU A 162 0.72 -3.28 12.36
C GLU A 162 0.98 -1.78 12.46
N LEU A 163 -0.03 -1.04 12.90
CA LEU A 163 0.12 0.37 13.21
C LEU A 163 0.75 0.51 14.58
N LEU A 164 1.76 1.36 14.68
CA LEU A 164 2.47 1.64 15.91
C LEU A 164 2.14 3.07 16.37
N LEU A 165 2.12 3.27 17.67
CA LEU A 165 2.05 4.56 18.34
C LEU A 165 3.37 4.80 19.05
N THR A 166 3.83 6.05 19.06
CA THR A 166 4.96 6.49 19.89
C THR A 166 4.42 7.42 20.97
N PRO A 167 4.14 6.93 22.20
CA PRO A 167 3.73 7.79 23.29
C PRO A 167 4.88 8.67 23.76
N GLU A 168 4.56 9.63 24.64
CA GLU A 168 5.51 10.59 25.20
C GLU A 168 6.68 9.93 25.96
N ASP A 169 6.53 8.67 26.37
CA ASP A 169 7.56 7.87 27.03
C ASP A 169 8.63 7.29 26.08
N GLY A 170 8.45 7.46 24.76
CA GLY A 170 9.38 7.03 23.72
C GLY A 170 9.29 5.54 23.36
N GLY A 171 8.34 4.79 23.92
CA GLY A 171 8.08 3.40 23.52
C GLY A 171 7.32 3.30 22.19
N LEU A 172 7.43 2.17 21.47
CA LEU A 172 6.56 1.87 20.33
C LEU A 172 5.48 0.86 20.75
N TRP A 173 4.22 1.24 20.63
CA TRP A 173 3.06 0.46 21.07
C TRP A 173 2.19 0.07 19.88
N VAL A 174 1.83 -1.20 19.76
CA VAL A 174 0.96 -1.66 18.66
C VAL A 174 -0.47 -1.19 18.93
N VAL A 175 -1.03 -0.39 18.02
CA VAL A 175 -2.41 0.10 18.10
C VAL A 175 -3.40 -0.97 17.63
N SER A 176 -3.00 -1.75 16.63
CA SER A 176 -3.77 -2.86 16.08
C SER A 176 -3.50 -4.13 16.90
N ASP A 177 -3.97 -4.17 18.15
CA ASP A 177 -3.70 -5.23 19.13
C ASP A 177 -4.28 -6.60 18.73
N LYS A 178 -5.47 -6.60 18.11
CA LYS A 178 -6.23 -7.83 17.79
C LYS A 178 -6.15 -8.28 16.33
N SER A 179 -5.74 -7.39 15.44
CA SER A 179 -5.75 -7.66 13.99
C SER A 179 -4.51 -7.10 13.29
N LEU A 180 -4.16 -7.72 12.18
CA LEU A 180 -3.23 -7.23 11.18
C LEU A 180 -4.01 -6.58 10.05
N LEU A 181 -3.54 -5.43 9.57
CA LEU A 181 -4.04 -4.83 8.33
C LEU A 181 -3.41 -5.53 7.14
N VAL A 182 -4.20 -5.84 6.13
CA VAL A 182 -3.75 -6.48 4.89
C VAL A 182 -4.07 -5.56 3.72
N GLU A 183 -3.06 -5.21 2.95
CA GLU A 183 -3.18 -4.49 1.69
C GLU A 183 -2.70 -5.42 0.57
N ILE A 184 -3.51 -5.61 -0.46
CA ILE A 184 -3.14 -6.35 -1.67
C ILE A 184 -3.22 -5.39 -2.83
N SER A 185 -2.16 -5.25 -3.61
CA SER A 185 -2.09 -4.22 -4.64
C SER A 185 -1.36 -4.65 -5.91
N ILE A 186 -1.74 -4.04 -7.02
CA ILE A 186 -1.07 -4.12 -8.32
C ILE A 186 -0.81 -2.68 -8.79
N ASN A 187 0.38 -2.42 -9.31
CA ASN A 187 0.69 -1.18 -10.02
C ASN A 187 0.78 -1.47 -11.52
N LEU A 188 0.12 -0.66 -12.33
CA LEU A 188 0.14 -0.74 -13.79
C LEU A 188 0.61 0.59 -14.40
N PRO A 189 1.18 0.59 -15.62
CA PRO A 189 1.40 1.84 -16.37
C PRO A 189 0.09 2.60 -16.61
N GLU A 190 0.15 3.93 -16.73
CA GLU A 190 -1.04 4.80 -16.84
C GLU A 190 -1.98 4.46 -18.01
N ASN A 191 -1.46 3.90 -19.10
CA ASN A 191 -2.21 3.68 -20.34
C ASN A 191 -2.73 2.24 -20.51
N VAL A 192 -2.57 1.38 -19.51
CA VAL A 192 -3.02 -0.02 -19.56
C VAL A 192 -4.46 -0.13 -19.07
N ASP A 193 -5.26 -1.01 -19.67
CA ASP A 193 -6.60 -1.35 -19.17
C ASP A 193 -6.46 -2.10 -17.83
N TYR A 194 -7.04 -1.53 -16.78
CA TYR A 194 -6.90 -2.03 -15.41
C TYR A 194 -7.85 -3.18 -15.10
N ARG A 195 -8.95 -3.35 -15.86
CA ARG A 195 -10.03 -4.30 -15.54
C ARG A 195 -9.57 -5.77 -15.40
N PRO A 196 -8.67 -6.29 -16.26
CA PRO A 196 -8.15 -7.65 -16.08
C PRO A 196 -7.38 -7.82 -14.77
N SER A 197 -6.61 -6.79 -14.38
CA SER A 197 -5.85 -6.80 -13.12
C SER A 197 -6.76 -6.62 -11.90
N ALA A 198 -7.85 -5.87 -12.02
CA ALA A 198 -8.86 -5.75 -10.96
C ALA A 198 -9.51 -7.11 -10.68
N LYS A 199 -9.93 -7.81 -11.74
CA LYS A 199 -10.47 -9.19 -11.64
C LYS A 199 -9.45 -10.14 -11.00
N LEU A 200 -8.20 -10.09 -11.45
CA LEU A 200 -7.10 -10.87 -10.89
C LEU A 200 -6.94 -10.65 -9.38
N LEU A 201 -7.01 -9.39 -8.94
CA LEU A 201 -6.87 -9.02 -7.53
C LEU A 201 -8.02 -9.57 -6.68
N VAL A 202 -9.25 -9.50 -7.19
CA VAL A 202 -10.44 -10.07 -6.55
C VAL A 202 -10.36 -11.59 -6.46
N ASP A 203 -9.99 -12.25 -7.55
CA ASP A 203 -9.89 -13.70 -7.60
C ASP A 203 -8.77 -14.21 -6.67
N PHE A 204 -7.64 -13.49 -6.60
CA PHE A 204 -6.59 -13.75 -5.61
C PHE A 204 -7.09 -13.54 -4.18
N GLY A 205 -7.82 -12.45 -3.91
CA GLY A 205 -8.41 -12.17 -2.60
C GLY A 205 -9.29 -13.31 -2.09
N LYS A 206 -10.09 -13.94 -2.97
CA LYS A 206 -10.90 -15.12 -2.62
C LYS A 206 -10.07 -16.33 -2.23
N THR A 207 -8.85 -16.48 -2.72
CA THR A 207 -7.95 -17.59 -2.30
C THR A 207 -7.43 -17.44 -0.87
N LEU A 208 -7.53 -16.22 -0.32
CA LEU A 208 -7.15 -15.93 1.07
C LEU A 208 -8.33 -15.99 2.03
N ASP A 209 -9.56 -16.11 1.51
CA ASP A 209 -10.77 -16.32 2.32
C ASP A 209 -10.80 -17.80 2.76
N PRO A 210 -10.86 -18.09 4.08
CA PRO A 210 -10.77 -19.46 4.61
C PRO A 210 -11.91 -20.40 4.19
#